data_AF-A0A7V9HDJ4-F1
#
_entry.id   AF-A0A7V9HDJ4-F1
#
_cell.length_a   1.000
_cell.length_b   1.000
_cell.length_c   1.000
_cell.angle_alpha   90.00
_cell.angle_beta   90.00
_cell.angle_gamma   90.00
#
_symmetry.space_group_name_H-M   'P 1'
#
loop_
_entity.id
_entity.type
_entity.pdbx_description
1 polymer ?
#
loop_
_entity_poly.entity_id
_entity_poly.type
_entity_poly.pdbx_seq_one_letter_code
_entity_poly.pdbx_strand_id
1 'polypeptide(L)'
;MERDLLADLFAIVEEHSDEAASVIDRDRVLEAFVFACDHHADQRRKSGEDFITHPVGVAKICAGMRLDTATLCAALLHDTVEDTSASLEEVESEFGEEVAGLVDGVTKLTGITFQSRDEAQAENYRKMMVAMANDVRVILIKLADR
;
A
#
# COMPACT_ATOMS: atom_id res chain seq x y z
N MET A 1 12.91 3.30 16.35
CA MET A 1 11.92 3.99 15.51
C MET A 1 11.37 3.05 14.44
N GLU A 2 12.14 2.67 13.41
CA GLU A 2 11.67 1.72 12.37
C GLU A 2 11.24 0.35 12.92
N ARG A 3 12.04 -0.21 13.84
CA ARG A 3 11.68 -1.47 14.53
C ARG A 3 10.40 -1.38 15.35
N ASP A 4 10.09 -0.19 15.88
CA ASP A 4 8.90 0.03 16.70
C ASP A 4 7.65 0.11 15.80
N LEU A 5 7.78 0.73 14.62
CA LEU A 5 6.73 0.81 13.61
C LEU A 5 6.28 -0.58 13.12
N LEU A 6 7.25 -1.44 12.83
CA LEU A 6 6.94 -2.80 12.39
C LEU A 6 6.35 -3.66 13.51
N ALA A 7 6.85 -3.50 14.74
CA ALA A 7 6.28 -4.18 15.90
C ALA A 7 4.81 -3.80 16.14
N ASP A 8 4.48 -2.51 16.02
CA ASP A 8 3.10 -2.02 16.13
C ASP A 8 2.18 -2.62 15.05
N LEU A 9 2.63 -2.67 13.79
CA LEU A 9 1.87 -3.29 12.70
C LEU A 9 1.57 -4.75 13.03
N PHE A 10 2.58 -5.47 13.50
CA PHE A 10 2.47 -6.87 13.84
C PHE A 10 1.62 -7.15 15.09
N ALA A 11 1.54 -6.21 16.03
CA ALA A 11 0.62 -6.30 17.15
C ALA A 11 -0.85 -6.24 16.68
N ILE A 12 -1.18 -5.38 15.71
CA ILE A 12 -2.53 -5.30 15.12
C ILE A 12 -2.87 -6.58 14.37
N VAL A 13 -1.91 -7.14 13.63
CA VAL A 13 -2.09 -8.43 12.94
C VAL A 13 -2.38 -9.55 13.94
N GLU A 14 -1.68 -9.58 15.07
CA GLU A 14 -1.90 -10.58 16.12
C GLU A 14 -3.28 -10.41 16.81
N GLU A 15 -3.70 -9.18 17.08
CA GLU A 15 -5.02 -8.87 17.69
C GLU A 15 -6.19 -9.43 16.86
N HIS A 16 -6.02 -9.59 15.56
CA HIS A 16 -7.07 -10.05 14.65
C HIS A 16 -6.81 -11.45 14.07
N SER A 17 -5.77 -12.15 14.55
CA SER A 17 -5.32 -13.43 14.00
C SER A 17 -6.37 -14.55 14.10
N ASP A 18 -7.22 -14.55 15.14
CA ASP A 18 -8.26 -15.57 15.35
C ASP A 18 -9.45 -15.46 14.38
N GLU A 19 -9.64 -14.28 13.76
CA GLU A 19 -10.77 -13.99 12.87
C GLU A 19 -10.32 -13.67 11.43
N ALA A 20 -9.01 -13.76 11.16
CA ALA A 20 -8.45 -13.49 9.85
C ALA A 20 -8.77 -14.62 8.86
N ALA A 21 -9.14 -14.24 7.63
CA ALA A 21 -9.44 -15.20 6.56
C ALA A 21 -8.20 -15.99 6.10
N SER A 22 -7.00 -15.47 6.37
CA SER A 22 -5.72 -16.11 6.04
C SER A 22 -4.65 -15.73 7.07
N VAL A 23 -3.68 -16.62 7.25
CA VAL A 23 -2.51 -16.35 8.09
C VAL A 23 -1.61 -15.35 7.36
N ILE A 24 -1.25 -14.27 8.04
CA ILE A 24 -0.32 -13.27 7.51
C ILE A 24 1.10 -13.84 7.52
N ASP A 25 1.74 -13.80 6.36
CA ASP A 25 3.16 -14.12 6.22
C ASP A 25 3.99 -12.92 6.66
N ARG A 26 4.55 -13.01 7.87
CA ARG A 26 5.33 -11.93 8.48
C ARG A 26 6.65 -11.68 7.76
N ASP A 27 7.24 -12.70 7.15
CA ASP A 27 8.52 -12.57 6.48
C ASP A 27 8.34 -11.73 5.20
N ARG A 28 7.26 -11.98 4.45
CA ARG A 28 6.90 -11.17 3.27
C ARG A 28 6.59 -9.72 3.62
N VAL A 29 5.88 -9.48 4.72
CA VAL A 29 5.60 -8.12 5.20
C VAL A 29 6.88 -7.40 5.65
N LEU A 30 7.80 -8.12 6.30
CA LEU A 30 9.11 -7.57 6.68
C LEU A 30 9.96 -7.23 5.45
N GLU A 31 10.01 -8.11 4.44
CA GLU A 31 10.71 -7.84 3.17
C GLU A 31 10.17 -6.59 2.48
N ALA A 32 8.84 -6.45 2.39
CA ALA A 32 8.20 -5.26 1.82
C ALA A 32 8.51 -3.99 2.63
N PHE A 33 8.54 -4.09 3.96
CA PHE A 33 8.92 -2.97 4.83
C PHE A 33 10.38 -2.54 4.60
N VAL A 34 11.31 -3.48 4.52
CA VAL A 34 12.73 -3.18 4.26
C VAL A 34 12.90 -2.55 2.88
N PHE A 35 12.25 -3.09 1.86
CA PHE A 35 12.27 -2.51 0.52
C PHE A 35 11.76 -1.05 0.52
N ALA A 36 10.64 -0.79 1.19
CA ALA A 36 10.11 0.56 1.31
C ALA A 36 11.06 1.50 2.09
N CYS A 37 11.71 1.02 3.16
CA CYS A 37 12.72 1.79 3.89
C CYS A 37 13.88 2.18 2.98
N ASP A 38 14.42 1.22 2.22
CA ASP A 38 15.58 1.44 1.37
C ASP A 38 15.26 2.45 0.25
N HIS A 39 14.09 2.33 -0.38
CA HIS A 39 13.68 3.23 -1.46
C HIS A 39 13.28 4.63 -0.98
N HIS A 40 12.78 4.77 0.25
CA HIS A 40 12.43 6.06 0.85
C HIS A 40 13.50 6.62 1.82
N ALA A 41 14.70 6.02 1.88
CA ALA A 41 15.73 6.35 2.87
C ALA A 41 16.12 7.85 2.89
N ASP A 42 16.20 8.46 1.71
CA ASP A 42 16.54 9.88 1.53
C ASP A 42 15.31 10.82 1.62
N GLN A 43 14.11 10.27 1.86
CA GLN A 43 12.87 11.02 1.89
C GLN A 43 12.45 11.37 3.32
N ARG A 44 11.92 12.58 3.47
CA ARG A 44 11.35 13.09 4.71
C ARG A 44 9.94 13.60 4.43
N ARG A 45 9.01 13.34 5.35
CA ARG A 45 7.67 13.94 5.31
C ARG A 45 7.77 15.45 5.57
N LYS A 46 6.72 16.19 5.18
CA LYS A 46 6.61 17.64 5.45
C LYS A 46 6.68 17.99 6.95
N SER A 47 6.39 17.02 7.83
CA SER A 47 6.50 17.11 9.29
C SER A 47 7.94 16.97 9.81
N GLY A 48 8.88 16.50 8.98
CA GLY A 48 10.28 16.21 9.36
C GLY A 48 10.55 14.75 9.77
N GLU A 49 9.52 13.90 9.84
CA GLU A 49 9.65 12.47 10.12
C GLU A 49 10.10 11.67 8.88
N ASP A 50 10.63 10.47 9.10
CA ASP A 50 10.99 9.55 8.02
C ASP A 50 9.75 9.15 7.21
N PHE A 51 9.88 9.14 5.88
CA PHE A 51 8.74 8.93 4.99
C PHE A 51 8.06 7.57 5.21
N ILE A 52 8.82 6.55 5.64
CA ILE A 52 8.33 5.19 5.95
C ILE A 52 7.15 5.17 6.94
N THR A 53 7.01 6.20 7.78
CA THR A 53 5.85 6.36 8.68
C THR A 53 4.51 6.37 7.93
N HIS A 54 4.49 6.86 6.68
CA HIS A 54 3.29 6.90 5.85
C HIS A 54 2.86 5.50 5.38
N PRO A 55 3.66 4.75 4.60
CA PRO A 55 3.28 3.40 4.19
C PRO A 55 2.94 2.48 5.36
N VAL A 56 3.65 2.58 6.49
CA VAL A 56 3.31 1.78 7.68
C VAL A 56 1.94 2.17 8.25
N GLY A 57 1.60 3.46 8.27
CA GLY A 57 0.27 3.91 8.70
C GLY A 57 -0.85 3.32 7.85
N VAL A 58 -0.67 3.33 6.53
CA VAL A 58 -1.61 2.72 5.57
C VAL A 58 -1.72 1.20 5.82
N ALA A 59 -0.58 0.51 5.98
CA ALA A 59 -0.56 -0.92 6.28
C ALA A 59 -1.24 -1.27 7.62
N LYS A 60 -1.11 -0.43 8.65
CA LYS A 60 -1.80 -0.61 9.95
C LYS A 60 -3.32 -0.51 9.80
N ILE A 61 -3.81 0.42 8.97
CA ILE A 61 -5.24 0.53 8.66
C ILE A 61 -5.72 -0.72 7.91
N CYS A 62 -4.97 -1.17 6.90
CA CYS A 62 -5.29 -2.41 6.18
C CYS A 62 -5.26 -3.65 7.08
N ALA A 63 -4.34 -3.73 8.03
CA ALA A 63 -4.29 -4.79 9.04
C ALA A 63 -5.51 -4.75 9.97
N GLY A 64 -5.96 -3.56 10.38
CA GLY A 64 -7.21 -3.37 11.13
C GLY A 64 -8.47 -3.76 10.33
N MET A 65 -8.41 -3.64 8.99
CA MET A 65 -9.43 -4.17 8.08
C MET A 65 -9.30 -5.67 7.81
N ARG A 66 -8.28 -6.33 8.38
CA ARG A 66 -8.00 -7.77 8.29
C ARG A 66 -7.75 -8.25 6.85
N LEU A 67 -7.05 -7.43 6.08
CA LEU A 67 -6.67 -7.75 4.70
C LEU A 67 -5.46 -8.69 4.67
N ASP A 68 -5.28 -9.36 3.55
CA ASP A 68 -4.28 -10.42 3.37
C ASP A 68 -2.84 -9.90 3.26
N THR A 69 -1.88 -10.83 3.29
CA THR A 69 -0.44 -10.55 3.15
C THR A 69 -0.15 -9.69 1.92
N ALA A 70 -0.74 -10.02 0.76
CA ALA A 70 -0.51 -9.29 -0.48
C ALA A 70 -0.95 -7.82 -0.37
N THR A 71 -2.10 -7.57 0.27
CA THR A 71 -2.58 -6.21 0.55
C THR A 71 -1.64 -5.45 1.49
N LEU A 72 -1.15 -6.08 2.56
CA LEU A 72 -0.23 -5.42 3.48
C LEU A 72 1.10 -5.08 2.80
N CYS A 73 1.62 -5.98 1.97
CA CYS A 73 2.82 -5.71 1.17
C CYS A 73 2.55 -4.56 0.19
N ALA A 74 1.44 -4.59 -0.56
CA ALA A 74 1.10 -3.52 -1.49
C ALA A 74 0.89 -2.16 -0.78
N ALA A 75 0.30 -2.15 0.42
CA ALA A 75 0.17 -0.94 1.23
C ALA A 75 1.52 -0.36 1.67
N LEU A 76 2.50 -1.21 2.00
CA LEU A 76 3.86 -0.77 2.31
C LEU A 76 4.62 -0.24 1.08
N LEU A 77 4.28 -0.76 -0.11
CA LEU A 77 4.99 -0.47 -1.35
C LEU A 77 4.31 0.59 -2.24
N HIS A 78 3.09 1.03 -1.92
CA HIS A 78 2.24 1.77 -2.87
C HIS A 78 2.87 3.05 -3.44
N ASP A 79 3.63 3.79 -2.63
CA ASP A 79 4.31 5.02 -3.06
C ASP A 79 5.74 4.77 -3.57
N THR A 80 6.27 3.55 -3.48
CA THR A 80 7.65 3.26 -3.90
C THR A 80 7.82 3.46 -5.41
N VAL A 81 6.83 3.05 -6.21
CA VAL A 81 6.85 3.21 -7.68
C VAL A 81 6.56 4.65 -8.11
N GLU A 82 5.75 5.39 -7.34
CA GLU A 82 5.39 6.78 -7.68
C GLU A 82 6.45 7.80 -7.27
N ASP A 83 7.01 7.64 -6.06
CA ASP A 83 7.82 8.66 -5.40
C ASP A 83 9.31 8.31 -5.37
N THR A 84 9.73 7.13 -5.83
CA THR A 84 11.13 6.68 -5.78
C THR A 84 11.63 6.20 -7.15
N SER A 85 12.82 5.60 -7.20
CA SER A 85 13.36 4.97 -8.41
C SER A 85 12.91 3.53 -8.63
N ALA A 86 12.09 2.95 -7.73
CA ALA A 86 11.60 1.58 -7.88
C ALA A 86 10.77 1.43 -9.15
N SER A 87 10.95 0.33 -9.88
CA SER A 87 10.13 -0.03 -11.03
C SER A 87 9.07 -1.07 -10.67
N LEU A 88 7.99 -1.12 -11.45
CA LEU A 88 6.96 -2.13 -11.25
C LEU A 88 7.49 -3.55 -11.51
N GLU A 89 8.42 -3.69 -12.47
CA GLU A 89 9.11 -4.96 -12.75
C GLU A 89 9.98 -5.42 -11.57
N GLU A 90 10.62 -4.49 -10.86
CA GLU A 90 11.35 -4.81 -9.62
C GLU A 90 10.39 -5.35 -8.56
N VAL A 91 9.25 -4.66 -8.34
CA VAL A 91 8.21 -5.12 -7.41
C VAL A 91 7.66 -6.49 -7.81
N GLU A 92 7.40 -6.74 -9.09
CA GLU A 92 6.93 -8.04 -9.59
C GLU A 92 7.97 -9.15 -9.34
N SER A 93 9.25 -8.86 -9.55
CA SER A 93 10.32 -9.84 -9.39
C SER A 93 10.54 -10.26 -7.92
N GLU A 94 10.41 -9.32 -6.98
CA GLU A 94 10.62 -9.56 -5.54
C GLU A 94 9.32 -10.01 -4.84
N PHE A 95 8.18 -9.43 -5.24
CA PHE A 95 6.91 -9.57 -4.54
C PHE A 95 5.86 -10.45 -5.25
N GLY A 96 6.06 -10.71 -6.54
CA GLY A 96 5.16 -11.48 -7.40
C GLY A 96 4.10 -10.61 -8.10
N GLU A 97 3.48 -11.20 -9.13
CA GLU A 97 2.48 -10.54 -10.00
C GLU A 97 1.30 -9.97 -9.22
N GLU A 98 0.85 -10.65 -8.15
CA GLU A 98 -0.28 -10.20 -7.35
C GLU A 98 0.00 -8.86 -6.64
N VAL A 99 1.15 -8.75 -5.95
CA VAL A 99 1.52 -7.53 -5.24
C VAL A 99 1.81 -6.40 -6.23
N ALA A 100 2.50 -6.70 -7.33
CA ALA A 100 2.74 -5.73 -8.39
C ALA A 100 1.43 -5.20 -8.98
N GLY A 101 0.46 -6.08 -9.27
CA GLY A 101 -0.85 -5.69 -9.77
C GLY A 101 -1.61 -4.77 -8.82
N LEU A 102 -1.51 -5.02 -7.51
CA LEU A 102 -2.09 -4.13 -6.49
C LEU A 102 -1.40 -2.76 -6.46
N VAL A 103 -0.06 -2.72 -6.44
CA VAL A 103 0.72 -1.47 -6.43
C VAL A 103 0.43 -0.64 -7.67
N ASP A 104 0.49 -1.24 -8.86
CA ASP A 104 0.15 -0.60 -10.14
C ASP A 104 -1.28 -0.06 -10.15
N GLY A 105 -2.23 -0.84 -9.62
CA GLY A 105 -3.62 -0.42 -9.45
C GLY A 105 -3.74 0.84 -8.59
N VAL A 106 -3.02 0.90 -7.47
CA VAL A 106 -3.05 2.05 -6.54
C VAL A 106 -2.41 3.29 -7.18
N THR A 107 -1.21 3.14 -7.77
CA THR A 107 -0.48 4.19 -8.50
C THR A 107 -1.35 4.81 -9.61
N LYS A 108 -1.99 3.99 -10.44
CA LYS A 108 -2.88 4.48 -11.51
C LYS A 108 -4.08 5.28 -11.00
N LEU A 109 -4.52 5.05 -9.75
CA LEU A 109 -5.58 5.83 -9.13
C LEU A 109 -5.09 7.16 -8.55
N THR A 110 -3.84 7.26 -8.10
CA THR A 110 -3.24 8.53 -7.61
C THR A 110 -3.10 9.56 -8.74
N GLY A 111 -2.72 9.12 -9.95
CA GLY A 111 -2.57 9.98 -11.14
C GLY A 111 -3.86 10.62 -11.67
N ILE A 112 -5.01 10.34 -11.06
CA ILE A 112 -6.31 10.90 -11.43
C ILE A 112 -6.49 12.28 -10.81
N THR A 113 -5.96 13.31 -11.46
CA THR A 113 -6.07 14.70 -10.98
C THR A 113 -7.49 15.25 -11.19
N PHE A 114 -8.16 15.65 -10.11
CA PHE A 114 -9.48 16.27 -10.13
C PHE A 114 -9.39 17.74 -10.60
N GLN A 115 -9.48 17.97 -11.91
CA GLN A 115 -9.69 19.34 -12.43
C GLN A 115 -11.07 19.45 -13.13
N SER A 116 -11.94 20.22 -12.46
CA SER A 116 -13.30 20.72 -12.79
C SER A 116 -14.37 19.82 -13.45
N ARG A 117 -15.41 19.58 -12.63
CA ARG A 117 -16.89 19.53 -12.84
C ARG A 117 -17.44 18.64 -13.97
N ASP A 118 -18.02 17.53 -13.52
CA ASP A 118 -18.92 16.58 -14.17
C ASP A 118 -18.30 15.51 -15.08
N GLU A 119 -17.61 15.84 -16.18
CA GLU A 119 -17.05 14.81 -17.09
C GLU A 119 -15.81 14.11 -16.50
N ALA A 120 -14.89 14.87 -15.89
CA ALA A 120 -13.75 14.31 -15.19
C ALA A 120 -14.20 13.44 -14.00
N GLN A 121 -15.29 13.81 -13.34
CA GLN A 121 -15.82 13.03 -12.24
C GLN A 121 -16.34 11.67 -12.71
N ALA A 122 -17.08 11.64 -13.83
CA ALA A 122 -17.57 10.39 -14.43
C ALA A 122 -16.41 9.48 -14.90
N GLU A 123 -15.34 10.04 -15.45
CA GLU A 123 -14.16 9.27 -15.84
C GLU A 123 -13.38 8.74 -14.62
N ASN A 124 -13.30 9.52 -13.54
CA ASN A 124 -12.70 9.09 -12.28
C ASN A 124 -13.53 7.96 -11.65
N TYR A 125 -14.86 8.10 -11.65
CA TYR A 125 -15.77 7.04 -11.23
C TYR A 125 -15.61 5.80 -12.11
N ARG A 126 -15.46 5.95 -13.43
CA ARG A 126 -15.24 4.84 -14.36
C ARG A 126 -13.92 4.13 -14.07
N LYS A 127 -12.81 4.85 -13.88
CA LYS A 127 -11.51 4.27 -13.51
C LYS A 127 -11.55 3.59 -12.14
N MET A 128 -12.20 4.21 -11.16
CA MET A 128 -12.43 3.60 -9.85
C MET A 128 -13.28 2.32 -9.97
N MET A 129 -14.33 2.32 -10.79
CA MET A 129 -15.15 1.13 -11.07
C MET A 129 -14.39 0.03 -11.81
N VAL A 130 -13.49 0.38 -12.73
CA VAL A 130 -12.62 -0.58 -13.43
C VAL A 130 -11.59 -1.17 -12.46
N ALA A 131 -10.99 -0.35 -11.59
CA ALA A 131 -10.10 -0.84 -10.53
C ALA A 131 -10.83 -1.78 -9.56
N MET A 132 -12.04 -1.40 -9.10
CA MET A 132 -12.91 -2.27 -8.28
C MET A 132 -13.31 -3.56 -8.99
N ALA A 133 -13.54 -3.51 -10.31
CA ALA A 133 -13.94 -4.67 -11.09
C ALA A 133 -12.83 -5.72 -11.20
N ASN A 134 -11.56 -5.30 -11.08
CA ASN A 134 -10.41 -6.19 -11.14
C ASN A 134 -9.95 -6.64 -9.74
N ASP A 135 -9.84 -5.71 -8.77
CA ASP A 135 -9.51 -6.05 -7.39
C ASP A 135 -9.97 -4.97 -6.39
N VAL A 136 -10.87 -5.35 -5.47
CA VAL A 136 -11.39 -4.44 -4.43
C VAL A 136 -10.29 -3.96 -3.47
N ARG A 137 -9.21 -4.74 -3.29
CA ARG A 137 -8.09 -4.42 -2.38
C ARG A 137 -7.41 -3.11 -2.76
N VAL A 138 -7.33 -2.79 -4.06
CA VAL A 138 -6.77 -1.54 -4.58
C VAL A 138 -7.51 -0.31 -4.01
N ILE A 139 -8.84 -0.37 -3.94
CA ILE A 139 -9.63 0.73 -3.37
C ILE A 139 -9.47 0.82 -1.85
N LEU A 140 -9.40 -0.32 -1.17
CA LEU A 140 -9.22 -0.35 0.28
C LEU A 140 -7.88 0.28 0.68
N ILE A 141 -6.79 -0.04 -0.06
CA ILE A 141 -5.50 0.62 0.12
C ILE A 141 -5.64 2.12 -0.14
N LYS A 142 -6.29 2.54 -1.23
CA LYS A 142 -6.43 3.97 -1.55
C LYS A 142 -7.29 4.76 -0.55
N LEU A 143 -8.25 4.11 0.10
CA LEU A 143 -9.03 4.71 1.18
C LEU A 143 -8.22 4.84 2.47
N ALA A 144 -7.29 3.91 2.72
CA ALA A 144 -6.37 3.96 3.87
C ALA A 144 -5.24 4.99 3.71
N ASP A 145 -4.84 5.30 2.46
CA ASP A 145 -3.84 6.31 2.09
C ASP A 145 -4.30 7.78 2.28
N ARG A 146 -5.62 8.01 2.43
CA ARG A 146 -6.22 9.37 2.44
C ARG A 146 -6.05 10.17 3.73
#